data_AF-A0A843DB40-F1
#
_entry.id   AF-A0A843DB40-F1
#
_cell.length_a   1.000
_cell.length_b   1.000
_cell.length_c   1.000
_cell.angle_alpha   90.00
_cell.angle_beta   90.00
_cell.angle_gamma   90.00
#
_symmetry.space_group_name_H-M   'P 1'
#
loop_
_entity.id
_entity.type
_entity.pdbx_description
1 polymer ?
#
loop_
_entity_poly.entity_id
_entity_poly.type
_entity_poly.pdbx_seq_one_letter_code
_entity_poly.pdbx_strand_id
1 'polypeptide(L)'
;MLIKVNGKEIDVAEGSTIQDVIDETNAPYTPGSIICLIKGKKELEKNITKYKIKTTKGSIIIELVEDEEAQPIVDVWKNQYEEFVDLSIRWSTSTEVAIGPIVTDLEPTHDEFKYYDGDVVLSLSSFSNESTHLILLKENTTNVYSVPPFNKGIFAHIIGGKKTLHELTDDDVITSIEPIIERSTTTDSASVSDLSTVLEQGNEIFTYIAFEIDDKSPICVEHLFSIIKDNRIKVNFDSNSFVGFYELEGIDKPKEDTTQRARGTITIRNAGSGVGRMYVYRENRVLIPDHTTVGKITAGMEIIDIAKKDDFITVKSEQQRLLLLGKSQEEASKILAEAGVEHVREGVTDDEALIVEQSPRHTIDIINEGKVVTKAINPNELCEIEFVDNAPRSVKYFKLISGLLENPVGKIKIHFAVPGMHITIFEGDKKLAKGLVPENNPVDVVNECEIGITNMASKTAGLIGVRFEPNREFGPTAESFNATNIIGKMVKNTDGLEDLKEGVVVYVRESMS
;
A
#
# COMPACT_ATOMS: atom_id res chain seq x y z
N MET A 1 8.65 28.44 -12.04
CA MET A 1 8.61 27.19 -12.83
C MET A 1 7.33 26.46 -12.50
N LEU A 2 6.64 25.95 -13.52
CA LEU A 2 5.36 25.26 -13.34
C LEU A 2 5.61 23.77 -13.08
N ILE A 3 5.11 23.28 -11.94
CA ILE A 3 5.16 21.88 -11.52
C ILE A 3 3.77 21.41 -11.10
N LYS A 4 3.60 20.12 -10.82
CA LYS A 4 2.41 19.59 -10.15
C LYS A 4 2.74 19.01 -8.79
N VAL A 5 1.89 19.30 -7.80
CA VAL A 5 1.98 18.71 -6.46
C VAL A 5 0.65 18.06 -6.14
N ASN A 6 0.65 16.74 -5.92
CA ASN A 6 -0.53 15.92 -5.69
C ASN A 6 -1.64 16.18 -6.74
N GLY A 7 -1.23 16.29 -8.00
CA GLY A 7 -2.11 16.55 -9.16
C GLY A 7 -2.52 18.01 -9.39
N LYS A 8 -2.08 18.97 -8.55
CA LYS A 8 -2.40 20.39 -8.70
C LYS A 8 -1.22 21.18 -9.27
N GLU A 9 -1.47 22.00 -10.28
CA GLU A 9 -0.45 22.88 -10.87
C GLU A 9 -0.11 24.06 -9.96
N ILE A 10 1.19 24.31 -9.79
CA ILE A 10 1.73 25.35 -8.89
C ILE A 10 2.97 25.99 -9.55
N ASP A 11 3.07 27.31 -9.46
CA ASP A 11 4.27 28.04 -9.89
C ASP A 11 5.18 28.25 -8.68
N VAL A 12 6.41 27.75 -8.77
CA VAL A 12 7.41 27.79 -7.69
C VAL A 12 8.69 28.45 -8.19
N ALA A 13 9.53 28.95 -7.28
CA ALA A 13 10.80 29.55 -7.69
C ALA A 13 11.72 28.55 -8.43
N GLU A 14 12.50 29.02 -9.40
CA GLU A 14 13.52 28.17 -10.02
C GLU A 14 14.56 27.74 -8.97
N GLY A 15 14.94 26.46 -8.98
CA GLY A 15 15.86 25.89 -8.01
C GLY A 15 15.21 25.48 -6.68
N SER A 16 13.89 25.62 -6.52
CA SER A 16 13.17 25.08 -5.36
C SER A 16 13.39 23.58 -5.21
N THR A 17 13.58 23.14 -3.97
CA THR A 17 13.67 21.73 -3.60
C THR A 17 12.29 21.14 -3.33
N ILE A 18 12.21 19.80 -3.21
CA ILE A 18 11.00 19.12 -2.74
C ILE A 18 10.56 19.67 -1.38
N GLN A 19 11.49 19.92 -0.46
CA GLN A 19 11.19 20.50 0.85
C GLN A 19 10.52 21.87 0.73
N ASP A 20 11.11 22.78 -0.06
CA ASP A 20 10.58 24.15 -0.22
C ASP A 20 9.14 24.11 -0.73
N VAL A 21 8.85 23.23 -1.67
CA VAL A 21 7.51 23.07 -2.25
C VAL A 21 6.53 22.45 -1.27
N ILE A 22 6.95 21.47 -0.46
CA ILE A 22 6.10 20.91 0.59
C ILE A 22 5.71 21.99 1.60
N ASP A 23 6.67 22.80 2.03
CA ASP A 23 6.46 23.86 3.03
C ASP A 23 5.59 24.99 2.47
N GLU A 24 5.84 25.44 1.23
CA GLU A 24 5.05 26.47 0.57
C GLU A 24 3.59 26.05 0.37
N THR A 25 3.36 24.79 0.04
CA THR A 25 2.02 24.27 -0.29
C THR A 25 1.28 23.64 0.88
N ASN A 26 1.96 23.49 2.03
CA ASN A 26 1.52 22.66 3.15
C ASN A 26 1.07 21.26 2.69
N ALA A 27 1.83 20.67 1.76
CA ALA A 27 1.52 19.33 1.26
C ALA A 27 1.66 18.30 2.41
N PRO A 28 0.70 17.38 2.59
CA PRO A 28 0.79 16.37 3.62
C PRO A 28 2.05 15.52 3.44
N TYR A 29 2.88 15.44 4.48
CA TYR A 29 4.10 14.65 4.51
C TYR A 29 4.43 14.24 5.95
N THR A 30 4.68 12.94 6.17
CA THR A 30 5.19 12.44 7.45
C THR A 30 6.68 12.13 7.30
N PRO A 31 7.56 12.68 8.15
CA PRO A 31 9.01 12.47 8.05
C PRO A 31 9.43 11.00 7.94
N GLY A 32 10.36 10.73 7.02
CA GLY A 32 10.86 9.39 6.72
C GLY A 32 9.93 8.57 5.80
N SER A 33 8.84 9.15 5.31
CA SER A 33 8.01 8.54 4.27
C SER A 33 8.58 8.83 2.88
N ILE A 34 8.31 7.94 1.93
CA ILE A 34 8.70 8.11 0.54
C ILE A 34 7.85 9.17 -0.15
N ILE A 35 8.45 9.81 -1.16
CA ILE A 35 7.81 10.74 -2.07
C ILE A 35 8.04 10.22 -3.48
N CYS A 36 7.00 10.26 -4.31
CA CYS A 36 7.13 9.95 -5.72
C CYS A 36 7.37 11.24 -6.50
N LEU A 37 8.54 11.36 -7.13
CA LEU A 37 8.84 12.40 -8.10
C LEU A 37 8.77 11.80 -9.49
N ILE A 38 7.85 12.28 -10.31
CA ILE A 38 7.78 11.98 -11.74
C ILE A 38 8.42 13.15 -12.48
N LYS A 39 9.46 12.86 -13.25
CA LYS A 39 10.14 13.88 -14.04
C LYS A 39 9.26 14.37 -15.19
N GLY A 40 9.53 15.58 -15.68
CA GLY A 40 8.64 16.25 -16.65
C GLY A 40 8.47 15.49 -17.97
N LYS A 41 7.41 15.85 -18.72
CA LYS A 41 6.99 15.18 -19.99
C LYS A 41 8.13 14.81 -20.93
N LYS A 42 9.13 15.67 -21.11
CA LYS A 42 10.28 15.41 -21.99
C LYS A 42 11.15 14.23 -21.58
N GLU A 43 11.30 13.96 -20.29
CA GLU A 43 12.00 12.75 -19.82
C GLU A 43 11.08 11.54 -19.81
N LEU A 44 9.79 11.74 -19.52
CA LEU A 44 8.76 10.70 -19.63
C LEU A 44 8.68 10.14 -21.07
N GLU A 45 8.69 11.01 -22.08
CA GLU A 45 8.69 10.68 -23.51
C GLU A 45 9.89 9.83 -23.94
N LYS A 46 11.07 10.02 -23.31
CA LYS A 46 12.25 9.18 -23.60
C LYS A 46 12.00 7.71 -23.27
N ASN A 47 11.18 7.42 -22.27
CA ASN A 47 10.90 6.06 -21.82
C ASN A 47 9.64 5.46 -22.49
N ILE A 48 8.99 6.18 -23.40
CA ILE A 48 7.78 5.68 -24.08
C ILE A 48 8.19 4.69 -25.17
N THR A 49 7.64 3.48 -25.06
CA THR A 49 7.87 2.38 -26.00
C THR A 49 6.67 2.09 -26.91
N LYS A 50 5.49 2.67 -26.65
CA LYS A 50 4.27 2.38 -27.41
C LYS A 50 3.60 3.63 -27.96
N TYR A 51 3.10 3.54 -29.18
CA TYR A 51 2.42 4.63 -29.87
C TYR A 51 1.12 4.13 -30.49
N LYS A 52 0.06 4.93 -30.37
CA LYS A 52 -1.23 4.71 -31.01
C LYS A 52 -1.36 5.63 -32.21
N ILE A 53 -1.32 5.07 -33.40
CA ILE A 53 -1.55 5.76 -34.66
C ILE A 53 -3.06 5.74 -34.93
N LYS A 54 -3.71 6.91 -34.97
CA LYS A 54 -5.13 7.04 -35.29
C LYS A 54 -5.31 7.44 -36.74
N THR A 55 -6.17 6.71 -37.44
CA THR A 55 -6.54 6.92 -38.83
C THR A 55 -8.04 7.18 -38.95
N THR A 56 -8.50 7.56 -40.14
CA THR A 56 -9.92 7.62 -40.51
C THR A 56 -10.68 6.30 -40.38
N LYS A 57 -10.00 5.14 -40.33
CA LYS A 57 -10.60 3.80 -40.19
C LYS A 57 -10.51 3.21 -38.79
N GLY A 58 -9.77 3.84 -37.87
CA GLY A 58 -9.53 3.32 -36.53
C GLY A 58 -8.09 3.49 -36.09
N SER A 59 -7.66 2.72 -35.10
CA SER A 59 -6.32 2.86 -34.52
C SER A 59 -5.46 1.62 -34.74
N ILE A 60 -4.16 1.86 -34.85
CA ILE A 60 -3.08 0.86 -34.88
C ILE A 60 -2.16 1.17 -33.71
N ILE A 61 -1.70 0.14 -32.99
CA ILE A 61 -0.77 0.29 -31.88
C ILE A 61 0.55 -0.34 -32.28
N ILE A 62 1.63 0.43 -32.19
CA ILE A 62 3.00 -0.03 -32.41
C ILE A 62 3.78 -0.02 -31.10
N GLU A 63 4.70 -0.97 -30.96
CA GLU A 63 5.66 -1.08 -29.87
C GLU A 63 7.08 -1.02 -30.44
N LEU A 64 7.89 -0.09 -29.95
CA LEU A 64 9.27 0.12 -30.35
C LEU A 64 10.12 -1.10 -29.99
N VAL A 65 11.07 -1.45 -30.86
CA VAL A 65 12.02 -2.54 -30.58
C VAL A 65 13.07 -2.10 -29.56
N GLU A 66 13.54 -3.03 -28.74
CA GLU A 66 14.61 -2.80 -27.74
C GLU A 66 16.02 -3.09 -28.27
N ASP A 67 16.15 -3.37 -29.57
CA ASP A 67 17.44 -3.70 -30.20
C ASP A 67 18.35 -2.46 -30.28
N GLU A 68 19.58 -2.56 -29.77
CA GLU A 68 20.58 -1.48 -29.83
C GLU A 68 20.87 -1.04 -31.27
N GLU A 69 20.78 -1.95 -32.25
CA GLU A 69 20.99 -1.62 -33.67
C GLU A 69 19.90 -0.68 -34.21
N ALA A 70 18.69 -0.73 -33.64
CA ALA A 70 17.55 0.09 -34.06
C ALA A 70 17.51 1.47 -33.39
N GLN A 71 18.32 1.71 -32.36
CA GLN A 71 18.27 2.92 -31.53
C GLN A 71 18.31 4.22 -32.36
N PRO A 72 19.16 4.37 -33.41
CA PRO A 72 19.17 5.58 -34.23
C PRO A 72 17.80 5.85 -34.91
N ILE A 73 17.10 4.81 -35.37
CA ILE A 73 15.79 4.96 -36.02
C ILE A 73 14.70 5.22 -34.97
N VAL A 74 14.80 4.57 -33.81
CA VAL A 74 13.91 4.81 -32.68
C VAL A 74 13.99 6.28 -32.24
N ASP A 75 15.19 6.85 -32.18
CA ASP A 75 15.39 8.26 -31.81
C ASP A 75 14.79 9.20 -32.86
N VAL A 76 14.97 8.91 -34.17
CA VAL A 76 14.30 9.65 -35.25
C VAL A 76 12.78 9.60 -35.10
N TRP A 77 12.21 8.42 -34.85
CA TRP A 77 10.77 8.27 -34.61
C TRP A 77 10.31 9.10 -33.41
N LYS A 78 10.96 8.97 -32.25
CA LYS A 78 10.60 9.71 -31.04
C LYS A 78 10.64 11.23 -31.23
N ASN A 79 11.54 11.72 -32.08
CA ASN A 79 11.69 13.15 -32.36
C ASN A 79 10.71 13.67 -33.42
N GLN A 80 10.25 12.84 -34.35
CA GLN A 80 9.54 13.29 -35.56
C GLN A 80 8.17 12.61 -35.80
N TYR A 81 7.68 11.75 -34.89
CA TYR A 81 6.41 11.05 -35.11
C TYR A 81 5.23 12.00 -35.37
N GLU A 82 5.23 13.21 -34.80
CA GLU A 82 4.19 14.21 -35.04
C GLU A 82 4.16 14.72 -36.49
N GLU A 83 5.28 14.66 -37.21
CA GLU A 83 5.34 15.07 -38.63
C GLU A 83 4.53 14.15 -39.56
N PHE A 84 4.19 12.94 -39.10
CA PHE A 84 3.30 12.03 -39.83
C PHE A 84 1.80 12.35 -39.65
N VAL A 85 1.44 13.26 -38.74
CA VAL A 85 0.04 13.69 -38.54
C VAL A 85 -0.42 14.48 -39.76
N ASP A 86 -1.69 14.31 -40.13
CA ASP A 86 -2.32 14.87 -41.33
C ASP A 86 -1.73 14.39 -42.67
N LEU A 87 -0.79 13.45 -42.65
CA LEU A 87 -0.30 12.81 -43.86
C LEU A 87 -1.25 11.71 -44.35
N SER A 88 -1.31 11.56 -45.67
CA SER A 88 -2.09 10.53 -46.35
C SER A 88 -1.34 9.22 -46.44
N ILE A 89 -2.11 8.15 -46.60
CA ILE A 89 -1.59 6.85 -47.02
C ILE A 89 -1.20 6.97 -48.49
N ARG A 90 0.09 6.86 -48.77
CA ARG A 90 0.63 7.02 -50.13
C ARG A 90 0.33 5.83 -51.02
N TRP A 91 0.39 4.63 -50.45
CA TRP A 91 -0.05 3.41 -51.09
C TRP A 91 -0.46 2.36 -50.06
N SER A 92 -1.33 1.47 -50.49
CA SER A 92 -1.74 0.29 -49.74
C SER A 92 -1.78 -0.89 -50.70
N THR A 93 -1.03 -1.95 -50.40
CA THR A 93 -1.03 -3.19 -51.18
C THR A 93 -1.56 -4.34 -50.34
N SER A 94 -1.51 -5.57 -50.87
CA SER A 94 -1.77 -6.77 -50.08
C SER A 94 -0.71 -7.02 -49.00
N THR A 95 0.51 -6.48 -49.15
CA THR A 95 1.65 -6.76 -48.26
C THR A 95 1.97 -5.62 -47.30
N GLU A 96 1.58 -4.38 -47.60
CA GLU A 96 1.99 -3.22 -46.79
C GLU A 96 1.03 -2.02 -46.90
N VAL A 97 1.21 -1.07 -45.99
CA VAL A 97 0.67 0.30 -46.05
C VAL A 97 1.84 1.26 -45.88
N ALA A 98 1.91 2.32 -46.69
CA ALA A 98 2.90 3.36 -46.52
C ALA A 98 2.27 4.74 -46.25
N ILE A 99 2.82 5.44 -45.28
CA ILE A 99 2.37 6.76 -44.82
C ILE A 99 3.53 7.74 -44.99
N GLY A 100 3.28 8.95 -45.49
CA GLY A 100 4.34 9.96 -45.65
C GLY A 100 4.21 10.82 -46.92
N PRO A 101 5.32 11.40 -47.41
CA PRO A 101 6.66 11.39 -46.83
C PRO A 101 6.86 12.47 -45.76
N ILE A 102 7.88 12.26 -44.93
CA ILE A 102 8.55 13.29 -44.12
C ILE A 102 10.02 13.44 -44.55
N VAL A 103 10.71 14.45 -44.03
CA VAL A 103 12.15 14.66 -44.25
C VAL A 103 12.93 14.18 -43.02
N THR A 104 13.98 13.38 -43.22
CA THR A 104 14.86 12.91 -42.14
C THR A 104 16.35 13.12 -42.50
N ASP A 105 17.24 12.87 -41.54
CA ASP A 105 18.70 12.89 -41.72
C ASP A 105 19.30 11.50 -41.98
N LEU A 106 18.46 10.48 -42.15
CA LEU A 106 18.86 9.10 -42.43
C LEU A 106 19.45 8.96 -43.85
N GLU A 107 20.33 7.98 -44.04
CA GLU A 107 20.92 7.65 -45.34
C GLU A 107 20.44 6.26 -45.82
N PRO A 108 19.95 6.12 -47.06
CA PRO A 108 19.43 4.85 -47.56
C PRO A 108 20.53 3.85 -47.95
N THR A 109 20.24 2.56 -47.81
CA THR A 109 21.02 1.48 -48.44
C THR A 109 20.27 0.87 -49.63
N HIS A 110 20.96 0.06 -50.41
CA HIS A 110 20.41 -0.66 -51.59
C HIS A 110 20.11 -2.13 -51.31
N ASP A 111 20.18 -2.53 -50.04
CA ASP A 111 20.13 -3.93 -49.66
C ASP A 111 18.69 -4.47 -49.72
N GLU A 112 18.57 -5.73 -50.14
CA GLU A 112 17.32 -6.48 -50.08
C GLU A 112 17.22 -7.19 -48.73
N PHE A 113 16.09 -7.04 -48.06
CA PHE A 113 15.84 -7.67 -46.78
C PHE A 113 14.53 -8.44 -46.76
N LYS A 114 14.45 -9.39 -45.83
CA LYS A 114 13.23 -10.14 -45.52
C LYS A 114 12.55 -9.53 -44.31
N TYR A 115 11.27 -9.23 -44.47
CA TYR A 115 10.38 -8.63 -43.48
C TYR A 115 9.22 -9.58 -43.14
N TYR A 116 8.66 -9.39 -41.96
CA TYR A 116 7.59 -10.23 -41.42
C TYR A 116 6.31 -9.43 -41.14
N ASP A 117 5.18 -10.14 -41.10
CA ASP A 117 3.89 -9.57 -40.69
C ASP A 117 4.03 -8.82 -39.35
N GLY A 118 3.65 -7.54 -39.36
CA GLY A 118 3.68 -6.68 -38.19
C GLY A 118 4.97 -5.88 -38.03
N ASP A 119 5.98 -6.04 -38.90
CA ASP A 119 7.14 -5.15 -38.90
C ASP A 119 6.74 -3.72 -39.28
N VAL A 120 7.38 -2.74 -38.64
CA VAL A 120 7.21 -1.32 -38.91
C VAL A 120 8.56 -0.71 -39.27
N VAL A 121 8.62 -0.08 -40.45
CA VAL A 121 9.86 0.28 -41.12
C VAL A 121 9.86 1.76 -41.48
N LEU A 122 10.99 2.47 -41.28
CA LEU A 122 11.23 3.76 -41.93
C LEU A 122 11.98 3.54 -43.25
N SER A 123 11.32 3.88 -44.36
CA SER A 123 11.79 3.68 -45.73
C SER A 123 12.11 5.02 -46.39
N LEU A 124 13.33 5.20 -46.89
CA LEU A 124 13.71 6.40 -47.66
C LEU A 124 13.41 6.13 -49.14
N SER A 125 12.12 6.10 -49.47
CA SER A 125 11.64 5.82 -50.82
C SER A 125 12.33 6.71 -51.85
N SER A 126 12.60 6.15 -53.03
CA SER A 126 13.40 6.82 -54.08
C SER A 126 14.86 7.13 -53.69
N PHE A 127 15.39 6.49 -52.64
CA PHE A 127 16.76 6.71 -52.15
C PHE A 127 17.03 8.18 -51.76
N SER A 128 16.01 8.85 -51.22
CA SER A 128 16.10 10.25 -50.78
C SER A 128 15.61 10.38 -49.34
N ASN A 129 16.38 11.12 -48.54
CA ASN A 129 16.01 11.49 -47.18
C ASN A 129 14.88 12.53 -47.12
N GLU A 130 14.53 13.14 -48.26
CA GLU A 130 13.33 13.98 -48.42
C GLU A 130 12.05 13.14 -48.65
N SER A 131 12.15 11.81 -48.66
CA SER A 131 11.06 10.90 -49.02
C SER A 131 10.95 9.72 -48.05
N THR A 132 11.04 10.02 -46.75
CA THR A 132 10.93 9.01 -45.70
C THR A 132 9.48 8.66 -45.42
N HIS A 133 9.13 7.39 -45.59
CA HIS A 133 7.81 6.84 -45.36
C HIS A 133 7.82 5.87 -44.18
N LEU A 134 6.73 5.87 -43.43
CA LEU A 134 6.42 4.84 -42.45
C LEU A 134 5.70 3.69 -43.17
N ILE A 135 6.35 2.53 -43.25
CA ILE A 135 5.78 1.32 -43.85
C ILE A 135 5.33 0.35 -42.74
N LEU A 136 4.08 -0.05 -42.81
CA LEU A 136 3.44 -1.02 -41.92
C LEU A 136 3.21 -2.33 -42.71
N LEU A 137 3.91 -3.41 -42.34
CA LEU A 137 3.83 -4.68 -43.06
C LEU A 137 2.60 -5.49 -42.63
N LYS A 138 1.80 -5.91 -43.62
CA LYS A 138 0.62 -6.78 -43.49
C LYS A 138 0.96 -8.26 -43.60
N GLU A 139 2.00 -8.60 -44.36
CA GLU A 139 2.37 -9.97 -44.71
C GLU A 139 3.89 -10.09 -44.81
N ASN A 140 4.40 -11.32 -44.74
CA ASN A 140 5.82 -11.59 -44.95
C ASN A 140 6.23 -11.25 -46.39
N THR A 141 7.34 -10.53 -46.56
CA THR A 141 7.82 -10.12 -47.88
C THR A 141 9.34 -10.01 -47.92
N THR A 142 9.90 -10.06 -49.12
CA THR A 142 11.30 -9.74 -49.38
C THR A 142 11.32 -8.58 -50.37
N ASN A 143 11.91 -7.45 -50.00
CA ASN A 143 11.88 -6.24 -50.81
C ASN A 143 13.08 -5.33 -50.54
N VAL A 144 13.30 -4.37 -51.43
CA VAL A 144 14.26 -3.28 -51.28
C VAL A 144 13.48 -2.02 -50.93
N TYR A 145 13.38 -1.69 -49.64
CA TYR A 145 12.67 -0.49 -49.15
C TYR A 145 13.57 0.74 -49.00
N SER A 146 14.82 0.71 -49.48
CA SER A 146 15.75 1.85 -49.34
C SER A 146 15.86 2.32 -47.88
N VAL A 147 16.10 1.38 -46.97
CA VAL A 147 16.12 1.62 -45.52
C VAL A 147 17.48 2.13 -45.05
N PRO A 148 17.58 2.78 -43.88
CA PRO A 148 18.88 3.08 -43.29
C PRO A 148 19.66 1.82 -42.89
N PRO A 149 20.98 1.91 -42.68
CA PRO A 149 21.84 0.76 -42.34
C PRO A 149 21.63 0.21 -40.92
N PHE A 150 20.54 0.59 -40.26
CA PHE A 150 20.23 0.26 -38.87
C PHE A 150 19.05 -0.71 -38.84
N ASN A 151 19.22 -1.91 -38.30
CA ASN A 151 18.17 -2.91 -38.09
C ASN A 151 17.23 -3.12 -39.30
N LYS A 152 17.77 -3.04 -40.53
CA LYS A 152 17.01 -3.19 -41.79
C LYS A 152 15.84 -2.19 -41.91
N GLY A 153 15.92 -1.05 -41.24
CA GLY A 153 14.88 -0.03 -41.16
C GLY A 153 13.78 -0.29 -40.13
N ILE A 154 13.78 -1.45 -39.47
CA ILE A 154 12.74 -1.84 -38.52
C ILE A 154 12.98 -1.13 -37.19
N PHE A 155 11.97 -0.44 -36.67
CA PHE A 155 12.05 0.25 -35.39
C PHE A 155 10.88 -0.06 -34.43
N ALA A 156 9.84 -0.73 -34.93
CA ALA A 156 8.68 -1.12 -34.12
C ALA A 156 7.98 -2.36 -34.68
N HIS A 157 7.07 -2.92 -33.89
CA HIS A 157 6.13 -3.96 -34.28
C HIS A 157 4.68 -3.56 -34.00
N ILE A 158 3.76 -4.03 -34.84
CA ILE A 158 2.32 -3.83 -34.65
C ILE A 158 1.81 -4.81 -33.60
N ILE A 159 1.39 -4.28 -32.45
CA ILE A 159 0.85 -5.06 -31.33
C ILE A 159 -0.68 -4.95 -31.19
N GLY A 160 -1.31 -4.04 -31.95
CA GLY A 160 -2.76 -3.86 -31.95
C GLY A 160 -3.28 -3.20 -33.22
N GLY A 161 -4.54 -3.47 -33.57
CA GLY A 161 -5.18 -2.85 -34.73
C GLY A 161 -4.87 -3.48 -36.09
N LYS A 162 -4.42 -4.75 -36.13
CA LYS A 162 -4.17 -5.47 -37.40
C LYS A 162 -5.37 -5.44 -38.35
N LYS A 163 -6.60 -5.61 -37.84
CA LYS A 163 -7.81 -5.49 -38.67
C LYS A 163 -7.91 -4.12 -39.34
N THR A 164 -7.69 -3.04 -38.58
CA THR A 164 -7.67 -1.67 -39.10
C THR A 164 -6.65 -1.52 -40.22
N LEU A 165 -5.42 -2.05 -40.03
CA LEU A 165 -4.35 -1.99 -41.03
C LEU A 165 -4.77 -2.58 -42.39
N HIS A 166 -5.51 -3.68 -42.40
CA HIS A 166 -5.97 -4.30 -43.65
C HIS A 166 -7.08 -3.50 -44.35
N GLU A 167 -7.79 -2.63 -43.64
CA GLU A 167 -8.89 -1.81 -44.16
C GLU A 167 -8.42 -0.45 -44.70
N LEU A 168 -7.16 -0.09 -44.49
CA LEU A 168 -6.57 1.18 -44.92
C LEU A 168 -6.34 1.26 -46.43
N THR A 169 -6.73 2.38 -47.01
CA THR A 169 -6.62 2.72 -48.44
C THR A 169 -5.90 4.05 -48.61
N ASP A 170 -5.57 4.42 -49.85
CA ASP A 170 -4.93 5.71 -50.19
C ASP A 170 -5.84 6.94 -49.97
N ASP A 171 -7.14 6.73 -49.73
CA ASP A 171 -8.10 7.77 -49.32
C ASP A 171 -8.02 8.13 -47.81
N ASP A 172 -7.27 7.36 -47.02
CA ASP A 172 -7.20 7.51 -45.57
C ASP A 172 -6.02 8.40 -45.13
N VAL A 173 -6.17 9.03 -43.96
CA VAL A 173 -5.19 9.96 -43.38
C VAL A 173 -4.91 9.64 -41.91
N ILE A 174 -3.73 10.03 -41.44
CA ILE A 174 -3.37 10.00 -40.03
C ILE A 174 -3.98 11.20 -39.32
N THR A 175 -4.87 10.94 -38.37
CA THR A 175 -5.56 11.98 -37.60
C THR A 175 -4.82 12.39 -36.33
N SER A 176 -4.08 11.46 -35.71
CA SER A 176 -3.14 11.75 -34.62
C SER A 176 -2.22 10.57 -34.38
N ILE A 177 -1.08 10.83 -33.73
CA ILE A 177 -0.21 9.79 -33.18
C ILE A 177 -0.03 10.11 -31.70
N GLU A 178 -0.45 9.20 -30.84
CA GLU A 178 -0.50 9.41 -29.40
C GLU A 178 0.47 8.44 -28.70
N PRO A 179 1.46 8.94 -27.95
CA PRO A 179 2.27 8.07 -27.11
C PRO A 179 1.40 7.41 -26.03
N ILE A 180 1.59 6.12 -25.80
CA ILE A 180 0.89 5.35 -24.77
C ILE A 180 1.78 5.34 -23.52
N ILE A 181 1.39 6.11 -22.50
CA ILE A 181 2.06 6.12 -21.21
C ILE A 181 1.61 4.88 -20.42
N GLU A 182 2.50 3.90 -20.30
CA GLU A 182 2.28 2.72 -19.46
C GLU A 182 2.80 2.95 -18.04
N ARG A 183 2.28 2.16 -17.10
CA ARG A 183 2.74 2.21 -15.70
C ARG A 183 4.23 1.97 -15.58
N SER A 184 4.81 1.03 -16.34
CA SER A 184 6.26 0.78 -16.36
C SER A 184 7.01 2.08 -16.68
N THR A 185 6.61 2.78 -17.74
CA THR A 185 7.19 4.07 -18.13
C THR A 185 7.15 5.08 -16.98
N THR A 186 6.01 5.21 -16.30
CA THR A 186 5.88 6.11 -15.14
C THR A 186 6.75 5.65 -13.97
N THR A 187 6.78 4.35 -13.66
CA THR A 187 7.55 3.76 -12.55
C THR A 187 9.06 3.90 -12.79
N ASP A 188 9.51 3.74 -14.03
CA ASP A 188 10.92 3.85 -14.44
C ASP A 188 11.38 5.32 -14.45
N SER A 189 10.47 6.24 -14.79
CA SER A 189 10.72 7.69 -14.69
C SER A 189 10.57 8.25 -13.28
N ALA A 190 9.98 7.46 -12.36
CA ALA A 190 9.67 7.88 -11.01
C ALA A 190 10.75 7.42 -10.03
N SER A 191 11.23 8.33 -9.20
CA SER A 191 12.20 8.02 -8.15
C SER A 191 11.65 8.30 -6.77
N VAL A 192 12.02 7.44 -5.81
CA VAL A 192 12.00 7.82 -4.38
C VAL A 192 13.03 8.91 -4.21
N SER A 193 12.57 10.12 -3.87
CA SER A 193 13.41 11.31 -3.88
C SER A 193 13.56 11.87 -2.47
N ASP A 194 14.77 12.34 -2.15
CA ASP A 194 15.04 13.05 -0.91
C ASP A 194 14.48 14.47 -0.97
N LEU A 195 14.16 15.03 0.18
CA LEU A 195 13.61 16.38 0.36
C LEU A 195 14.53 17.47 -0.21
N SER A 196 15.84 17.20 -0.28
CA SER A 196 16.85 18.10 -0.87
C SER A 196 16.90 18.11 -2.40
N THR A 197 16.14 17.25 -3.07
CA THR A 197 16.14 17.14 -4.54
C THR A 197 15.62 18.45 -5.15
N VAL A 198 16.42 19.04 -6.05
CA VAL A 198 16.04 20.24 -6.80
C VAL A 198 15.06 19.86 -7.90
N LEU A 199 13.97 20.63 -8.00
CA LEU A 199 12.91 20.38 -8.96
C LEU A 199 13.18 21.07 -10.30
N GLU A 200 12.65 20.47 -11.36
CA GLU A 200 12.69 21.00 -12.71
C GLU A 200 11.29 21.30 -13.25
N GLN A 201 11.23 22.16 -14.27
CA GLN A 201 10.00 22.50 -14.98
C GLN A 201 9.23 21.23 -15.41
N GLY A 202 7.96 21.16 -15.05
CA GLY A 202 7.06 20.07 -15.41
C GLY A 202 7.17 18.83 -14.53
N ASN A 203 7.99 18.82 -13.46
CA ASN A 203 7.98 17.75 -12.47
C ASN A 203 6.60 17.59 -11.81
N GLU A 204 6.25 16.34 -11.45
CA GLU A 204 5.07 16.02 -10.67
C GLU A 204 5.46 15.32 -9.36
N ILE A 205 4.97 15.81 -8.23
CA ILE A 205 5.33 15.34 -6.89
C ILE A 205 4.09 14.76 -6.22
N PHE A 206 4.20 13.56 -5.66
CA PHE A 206 3.16 12.94 -4.84
C PHE A 206 3.71 12.64 -3.45
N THR A 207 3.07 13.20 -2.42
CA THR A 207 3.60 13.18 -1.04
C THR A 207 2.81 12.31 -0.09
N TYR A 208 1.58 11.93 -0.45
CA TYR A 208 0.70 11.11 0.37
C TYR A 208 -0.24 10.23 -0.45
N ILE A 209 -0.80 9.20 0.20
CA ILE A 209 -1.96 8.45 -0.29
C ILE A 209 -3.23 8.87 0.44
N ALA A 210 -4.35 8.90 -0.27
CA ALA A 210 -5.69 8.99 0.32
C ALA A 210 -6.55 7.84 -0.18
N PHE A 211 -7.55 7.49 0.62
CA PHE A 211 -8.50 6.44 0.27
C PHE A 211 -9.91 6.77 0.77
N GLU A 212 -10.88 6.20 0.09
CA GLU A 212 -12.25 6.05 0.57
C GLU A 212 -12.37 4.67 1.26
N ILE A 213 -13.19 4.60 2.31
CA ILE A 213 -13.45 3.36 3.04
C ILE A 213 -14.70 2.66 2.48
N ASP A 214 -14.79 1.35 2.71
CA ASP A 214 -15.98 0.56 2.39
C ASP A 214 -16.88 0.41 3.63
N ASP A 215 -17.95 1.20 3.69
CA ASP A 215 -18.88 1.25 4.83
C ASP A 215 -19.59 -0.08 5.11
N LYS A 216 -19.57 -1.03 4.17
CA LYS A 216 -20.14 -2.37 4.36
C LYS A 216 -19.20 -3.33 5.09
N SER A 217 -17.97 -2.90 5.36
CA SER A 217 -16.94 -3.69 6.04
C SER A 217 -16.45 -3.02 7.33
N PRO A 218 -17.33 -2.66 8.28
CA PRO A 218 -16.98 -1.88 9.47
C PRO A 218 -15.89 -2.51 10.33
N ILE A 219 -15.88 -3.85 10.45
CA ILE A 219 -14.92 -4.57 11.29
C ILE A 219 -13.54 -4.60 10.62
N CYS A 220 -13.50 -4.82 9.30
CA CYS A 220 -12.25 -4.84 8.55
C CYS A 220 -11.68 -3.43 8.33
N VAL A 221 -12.50 -2.38 8.26
CA VAL A 221 -12.02 -0.99 8.19
C VAL A 221 -11.30 -0.57 9.48
N GLU A 222 -11.77 -0.99 10.66
CA GLU A 222 -11.03 -0.77 11.92
C GLU A 222 -9.63 -1.39 11.90
N HIS A 223 -9.48 -2.51 11.21
CA HIS A 223 -8.18 -3.16 11.05
C HIS A 223 -7.25 -2.34 10.15
N LEU A 224 -7.75 -1.80 9.03
CA LEU A 224 -7.01 -0.84 8.19
C LEU A 224 -6.53 0.35 9.03
N PHE A 225 -7.43 0.96 9.81
CA PHE A 225 -7.06 2.09 10.67
C PHE A 225 -6.06 1.72 11.77
N SER A 226 -6.07 0.48 12.26
CA SER A 226 -5.11 0.01 13.27
C SER A 226 -3.68 -0.16 12.73
N ILE A 227 -3.53 -0.36 11.42
CA ILE A 227 -2.22 -0.46 10.75
C ILE A 227 -1.63 0.93 10.48
N ILE A 228 -2.48 1.95 10.34
CA ILE A 228 -2.04 3.34 10.12
C ILE A 228 -1.63 3.93 11.47
N LYS A 229 -0.37 4.33 11.59
CA LYS A 229 0.19 4.92 12.82
C LYS A 229 0.89 6.22 12.47
N ASP A 230 0.64 7.26 13.25
CA ASP A 230 1.24 8.60 13.05
C ASP A 230 1.09 9.11 11.60
N ASN A 231 -0.10 8.92 11.01
CA ASN A 231 -0.40 9.27 9.62
C ASN A 231 0.56 8.65 8.59
N ARG A 232 1.13 7.48 8.88
CA ARG A 232 1.92 6.70 7.93
C ARG A 232 1.64 5.22 8.03
N ILE A 233 2.04 4.50 6.99
CA ILE A 233 1.89 3.05 6.92
C ILE A 233 3.18 2.41 6.39
N LYS A 234 3.62 1.30 7.00
CA LYS A 234 4.85 0.60 6.63
C LYS A 234 4.58 -0.54 5.65
N VAL A 235 5.27 -0.54 4.51
CA VAL A 235 5.23 -1.64 3.55
C VAL A 235 6.02 -2.84 4.05
N ASN A 236 5.38 -4.01 4.14
CA ASN A 236 6.03 -5.26 4.55
C ASN A 236 6.41 -6.17 3.37
N PHE A 237 5.77 -5.95 2.22
CA PHE A 237 5.98 -6.73 1.02
C PHE A 237 5.61 -5.93 -0.21
N ASP A 238 6.41 -6.02 -1.27
CA ASP A 238 6.08 -5.45 -2.57
C ASP A 238 6.14 -6.52 -3.67
N SER A 239 5.29 -6.34 -4.68
CA SER A 239 5.27 -7.13 -5.91
C SER A 239 4.79 -6.26 -7.06
N ASN A 240 4.92 -6.73 -8.29
CA ASN A 240 4.37 -6.00 -9.45
C ASN A 240 2.84 -5.80 -9.32
N SER A 241 2.15 -6.72 -8.65
CA SER A 241 0.69 -6.78 -8.62
C SER A 241 0.02 -6.09 -7.43
N PHE A 242 0.72 -5.96 -6.31
CA PHE A 242 0.20 -5.37 -5.08
C PHE A 242 1.34 -5.02 -4.11
N VAL A 243 1.01 -4.18 -3.13
CA VAL A 243 1.79 -3.90 -1.92
C VAL A 243 1.08 -4.53 -0.73
N GLY A 244 1.84 -5.13 0.20
CA GLY A 244 1.34 -5.87 1.36
C GLY A 244 1.76 -5.25 2.69
N PHE A 245 0.83 -5.25 3.65
CA PHE A 245 0.96 -4.70 4.99
C PHE A 245 0.56 -5.80 6.00
N TYR A 246 1.54 -6.33 6.73
CA TYR A 246 1.47 -7.59 7.47
C TYR A 246 1.63 -7.41 8.98
N GLU A 247 1.65 -6.18 9.48
CA GLU A 247 1.84 -5.88 10.91
C GLU A 247 0.86 -6.63 11.81
N LEU A 248 -0.40 -6.72 11.39
CA LEU A 248 -1.48 -7.40 12.11
C LEU A 248 -1.79 -8.80 11.57
N GLU A 249 -0.81 -9.45 10.90
CA GLU A 249 -0.94 -10.84 10.49
C GLU A 249 -1.21 -11.75 11.69
N GLY A 250 -2.21 -12.62 11.54
CA GLY A 250 -2.70 -13.56 12.55
C GLY A 250 -3.91 -13.06 13.33
N ILE A 251 -4.41 -11.85 13.07
CA ILE A 251 -5.68 -11.37 13.63
C ILE A 251 -6.81 -11.74 12.67
N ASP A 252 -7.68 -12.65 13.10
CA ASP A 252 -8.85 -13.05 12.34
C ASP A 252 -9.87 -11.92 12.22
N LYS A 253 -10.39 -11.73 11.01
CA LYS A 253 -11.49 -10.80 10.71
C LYS A 253 -12.61 -11.53 9.97
N PRO A 254 -13.88 -11.15 10.19
CA PRO A 254 -14.99 -11.76 9.49
C PRO A 254 -14.90 -11.48 8.00
N LYS A 255 -15.57 -12.33 7.23
CA LYS A 255 -15.86 -12.02 5.84
C LYS A 255 -16.98 -10.98 5.79
N GLU A 256 -16.68 -9.82 5.21
CA GLU A 256 -17.66 -8.75 4.94
C GLU A 256 -17.76 -8.54 3.41
N ASP A 257 -17.80 -7.30 2.91
CA ASP A 257 -17.99 -7.08 1.47
C ASP A 257 -16.81 -7.66 0.66
N THR A 258 -17.13 -8.24 -0.49
CA THR A 258 -16.16 -8.88 -1.39
C THR A 258 -16.39 -8.35 -2.79
N THR A 259 -15.52 -7.46 -3.24
CA THR A 259 -15.61 -6.82 -4.57
C THR A 259 -14.49 -7.26 -5.50
N GLN A 260 -14.52 -6.80 -6.75
CA GLN A 260 -13.41 -7.03 -7.67
C GLN A 260 -12.15 -6.31 -7.17
N ARG A 261 -10.99 -6.98 -7.28
CA ARG A 261 -9.71 -6.45 -6.82
C ARG A 261 -9.07 -5.60 -7.92
N ALA A 262 -9.73 -4.50 -8.28
CA ALA A 262 -9.23 -3.55 -9.25
C ALA A 262 -8.02 -2.78 -8.70
N ARG A 263 -7.25 -2.12 -9.59
CA ARG A 263 -6.16 -1.23 -9.17
C ARG A 263 -6.66 -0.19 -8.15
N GLY A 264 -5.88 0.01 -7.09
CA GLY A 264 -6.18 0.87 -5.94
C GLY A 264 -7.09 0.23 -4.89
N THR A 265 -7.66 -0.95 -5.12
CA THR A 265 -8.51 -1.61 -4.11
C THR A 265 -7.67 -2.02 -2.91
N ILE A 266 -8.19 -1.76 -1.71
CA ILE A 266 -7.61 -2.17 -0.43
C ILE A 266 -8.41 -3.38 0.07
N THR A 267 -7.71 -4.46 0.41
CA THR A 267 -8.35 -5.67 0.95
C THR A 267 -7.62 -6.23 2.15
N ILE A 268 -8.33 -6.94 3.00
CA ILE A 268 -7.79 -7.74 4.09
C ILE A 268 -8.10 -9.20 3.80
N ARG A 269 -7.11 -10.07 4.03
CA ARG A 269 -7.32 -11.52 3.96
C ARG A 269 -8.07 -11.99 5.19
N ASN A 270 -9.26 -12.55 4.99
CA ASN A 270 -10.17 -13.03 6.05
C ASN A 270 -10.06 -14.54 6.32
N ALA A 271 -9.41 -15.31 5.43
CA ALA A 271 -9.29 -16.77 5.58
C ALA A 271 -7.99 -17.34 4.98
N GLY A 272 -7.58 -18.52 5.49
CA GLY A 272 -6.43 -19.28 5.00
C GLY A 272 -5.07 -18.77 5.51
N SER A 273 -3.98 -19.06 4.80
CA SER A 273 -2.65 -18.62 5.23
C SER A 273 -2.51 -17.09 5.13
N GLY A 274 -1.99 -16.43 6.16
CA GLY A 274 -1.81 -14.97 6.18
C GLY A 274 -3.09 -14.18 6.45
N VAL A 275 -4.01 -14.70 7.28
CA VAL A 275 -5.16 -13.90 7.77
C VAL A 275 -4.67 -12.60 8.43
N GLY A 276 -5.42 -11.52 8.26
CA GLY A 276 -5.06 -10.19 8.77
C GLY A 276 -4.02 -9.46 7.93
N ARG A 277 -3.48 -10.08 6.88
CA ARG A 277 -2.66 -9.35 5.89
C ARG A 277 -3.54 -8.42 5.09
N MET A 278 -3.09 -7.18 4.96
CA MET A 278 -3.73 -6.17 4.12
C MET A 278 -2.95 -5.99 2.81
N TYR A 279 -3.66 -5.66 1.74
CA TYR A 279 -3.13 -5.53 0.40
C TYR A 279 -3.71 -4.29 -0.29
N VAL A 280 -2.86 -3.55 -1.00
CA VAL A 280 -3.28 -2.51 -1.95
C VAL A 280 -2.86 -2.94 -3.35
N TYR A 281 -3.83 -3.09 -4.26
CA TYR A 281 -3.58 -3.63 -5.60
C TYR A 281 -3.02 -2.58 -6.56
N ARG A 282 -1.95 -2.95 -7.27
CA ARG A 282 -1.34 -2.15 -8.34
C ARG A 282 -1.93 -2.46 -9.71
N GLU A 283 -2.58 -3.62 -9.84
CA GLU A 283 -3.18 -4.11 -11.07
C GLU A 283 -4.53 -4.77 -10.79
N ASN A 284 -5.36 -4.90 -11.82
CA ASN A 284 -6.61 -5.63 -11.72
C ASN A 284 -6.35 -7.12 -11.47
N ARG A 285 -7.05 -7.67 -10.48
CA ARG A 285 -6.98 -9.08 -10.11
C ARG A 285 -8.38 -9.65 -9.96
N VAL A 286 -8.49 -10.96 -10.18
CA VAL A 286 -9.76 -11.69 -10.06
C VAL A 286 -10.29 -11.64 -8.64
N LEU A 287 -11.61 -11.63 -8.46
CA LEU A 287 -12.23 -11.72 -7.14
C LEU A 287 -11.85 -13.04 -6.46
N ILE A 288 -11.53 -12.99 -5.16
CA ILE A 288 -11.27 -14.17 -4.32
C ILE A 288 -12.07 -14.03 -3.02
N PRO A 289 -12.84 -15.03 -2.58
CA PRO A 289 -13.71 -14.94 -1.42
C PRO A 289 -12.98 -14.79 -0.07
N ASP A 290 -11.69 -15.15 -0.03
CA ASP A 290 -10.82 -15.04 1.15
C ASP A 290 -10.34 -13.60 1.43
N HIS A 291 -10.79 -12.62 0.64
CA HIS A 291 -10.42 -11.22 0.78
C HIS A 291 -11.68 -10.38 0.99
N THR A 292 -11.70 -9.61 2.07
CA THR A 292 -12.70 -8.57 2.34
C THR A 292 -12.19 -7.25 1.78
N THR A 293 -13.02 -6.52 1.04
CA THR A 293 -12.72 -5.16 0.59
C THR A 293 -12.95 -4.18 1.74
N VAL A 294 -12.00 -3.25 1.93
CA VAL A 294 -12.07 -2.24 3.02
C VAL A 294 -12.01 -0.81 2.52
N GLY A 295 -11.70 -0.61 1.25
CA GLY A 295 -11.60 0.73 0.68
C GLY A 295 -10.89 0.75 -0.66
N LYS A 296 -10.63 1.96 -1.15
CA LYS A 296 -9.98 2.20 -2.42
C LYS A 296 -9.14 3.47 -2.38
N ILE A 297 -7.93 3.41 -2.92
CA ILE A 297 -7.06 4.57 -3.08
C ILE A 297 -7.73 5.57 -4.03
N THR A 298 -7.85 6.81 -3.59
CA THR A 298 -8.43 7.95 -4.33
C THR A 298 -7.36 8.95 -4.78
N ALA A 299 -6.20 8.99 -4.11
CA ALA A 299 -5.04 9.79 -4.51
C ALA A 299 -3.72 9.11 -4.13
N GLY A 300 -2.63 9.41 -4.87
CA GLY A 300 -1.29 8.92 -4.58
C GLY A 300 -1.03 7.48 -5.01
N MET A 301 -1.73 6.99 -6.04
CA MET A 301 -1.47 5.66 -6.59
C MET A 301 -0.03 5.51 -7.14
N GLU A 302 0.58 6.62 -7.54
CA GLU A 302 1.96 6.74 -7.99
C GLU A 302 2.93 6.31 -6.88
N ILE A 303 2.64 6.69 -5.63
CA ILE A 303 3.42 6.26 -4.46
C ILE A 303 3.27 4.75 -4.24
N ILE A 304 2.04 4.25 -4.33
CA ILE A 304 1.76 2.81 -4.22
C ILE A 304 2.49 2.02 -5.31
N ASP A 305 2.64 2.57 -6.51
CA ASP A 305 3.27 1.88 -7.64
C ASP A 305 4.79 1.74 -7.49
N ILE A 306 5.45 2.73 -6.89
CA ILE A 306 6.91 2.71 -6.67
C ILE A 306 7.33 2.06 -5.35
N ALA A 307 6.44 2.03 -4.35
CA ALA A 307 6.77 1.61 -2.99
C ALA A 307 7.47 0.24 -2.92
N LYS A 308 8.50 0.15 -2.10
CA LYS A 308 9.26 -1.07 -1.85
C LYS A 308 9.06 -1.56 -0.43
N LYS A 309 9.42 -2.82 -0.19
CA LYS A 309 9.51 -3.35 1.17
C LYS A 309 10.32 -2.41 2.07
N ASP A 310 9.81 -2.22 3.27
CA ASP A 310 10.34 -1.37 4.34
C ASP A 310 10.15 0.14 4.18
N ASP A 311 9.56 0.60 3.07
CA ASP A 311 9.16 2.00 2.91
C ASP A 311 8.02 2.39 3.86
N PHE A 312 8.04 3.64 4.31
CA PHE A 312 6.88 4.29 4.93
C PHE A 312 6.17 5.17 3.91
N ILE A 313 4.84 5.16 3.95
CA ILE A 313 4.00 5.96 3.07
C ILE A 313 3.16 6.90 3.94
N THR A 314 3.18 8.20 3.65
CA THR A 314 2.29 9.19 4.28
C THR A 314 0.84 8.88 3.90
N VAL A 315 -0.05 8.85 4.88
CA VAL A 315 -1.48 8.62 4.70
C VAL A 315 -2.25 9.87 5.11
N LYS A 316 -3.12 10.35 4.23
CA LYS A 316 -4.14 11.34 4.55
C LYS A 316 -5.51 10.70 4.36
N SER A 317 -6.17 10.39 5.46
CA SER A 317 -7.54 9.92 5.46
C SER A 317 -8.49 11.08 5.78
N GLU A 318 -9.54 11.26 4.98
CA GLU A 318 -10.64 12.17 5.32
C GLU A 318 -11.38 11.64 6.55
N GLN A 319 -11.63 10.33 6.58
CA GLN A 319 -12.21 9.67 7.75
C GLN A 319 -11.12 9.24 8.72
N GLN A 320 -11.07 9.90 9.88
CA GLN A 320 -10.19 9.50 10.98
C GLN A 320 -10.85 8.39 11.82
N ARG A 321 -10.03 7.51 12.40
CA ARG A 321 -10.48 6.46 13.31
C ARG A 321 -11.05 7.10 14.59
N LEU A 322 -12.31 6.80 14.93
CA LEU A 322 -12.93 7.23 16.18
C LEU A 322 -12.59 6.27 17.32
N LEU A 323 -11.30 6.16 17.62
CA LEU A 323 -10.77 5.38 18.74
C LEU A 323 -10.68 6.26 19.99
N LEU A 324 -11.56 6.02 20.95
CA LEU A 324 -11.67 6.79 22.19
C LEU A 324 -10.97 6.11 23.36
N LEU A 325 -10.68 4.81 23.24
CA LEU A 325 -10.00 4.04 24.28
C LEU A 325 -8.67 4.69 24.68
N GLY A 326 -8.43 4.80 25.99
CA GLY A 326 -7.23 5.40 26.58
C GLY A 326 -7.25 6.93 26.66
N LYS A 327 -8.25 7.60 26.07
CA LYS A 327 -8.45 9.05 26.20
C LYS A 327 -9.25 9.38 27.46
N SER A 328 -9.16 10.63 27.89
CA SER A 328 -10.06 11.14 28.92
C SER A 328 -11.47 11.37 28.36
N GLN A 329 -12.47 11.42 29.24
CA GLN A 329 -13.85 11.76 28.85
C GLN A 329 -13.93 13.16 28.20
N GLU A 330 -13.11 14.12 28.66
CA GLU A 330 -13.03 15.46 28.08
C GLU A 330 -12.47 15.43 26.65
N GLU A 331 -11.33 14.76 26.45
CA GLU A 331 -10.68 14.63 25.14
C GLU A 331 -11.59 13.96 24.13
N ALA A 332 -12.26 12.87 24.51
CA ALA A 332 -13.23 12.19 23.67
C ALA A 332 -14.40 13.09 23.30
N SER A 333 -14.88 13.91 24.23
CA SER A 333 -15.98 14.85 23.95
C SER A 333 -15.61 15.88 22.88
N LYS A 334 -14.35 16.34 22.85
CA LYS A 334 -13.86 17.28 21.82
C LYS A 334 -13.81 16.61 20.44
N ILE A 335 -13.23 15.40 20.36
CA ILE A 335 -13.13 14.62 19.13
C ILE A 335 -14.53 14.32 18.55
N LEU A 336 -15.46 13.90 19.39
CA LEU A 336 -16.82 13.56 18.97
C LEU A 336 -17.61 14.79 18.52
N ALA A 337 -17.43 15.94 19.17
CA ALA A 337 -18.05 17.19 18.75
C ALA A 337 -17.59 17.63 17.35
N GLU A 338 -16.30 17.50 17.04
CA GLU A 338 -15.75 17.76 15.71
C GLU A 338 -16.33 16.81 14.65
N ALA A 339 -16.58 15.55 15.03
CA ALA A 339 -17.19 14.54 14.17
C ALA A 339 -18.73 14.62 14.10
N GLY A 340 -19.37 15.51 14.87
CA GLY A 340 -20.83 15.63 14.95
C GLY A 340 -21.53 14.44 15.61
N VAL A 341 -20.85 13.74 16.51
CA VAL A 341 -21.33 12.52 17.20
C VAL A 341 -21.73 12.84 18.64
N GLU A 342 -22.89 12.37 19.09
CA GLU A 342 -23.35 12.47 20.47
C GLU A 342 -22.51 11.60 21.41
N HIS A 343 -22.00 12.20 22.49
CA HIS A 343 -21.22 11.49 23.52
C HIS A 343 -22.08 11.18 24.76
N VAL A 344 -22.27 9.90 25.06
CA VAL A 344 -22.91 9.43 26.29
C VAL A 344 -21.88 8.77 27.20
N ARG A 345 -21.80 9.21 28.46
CA ARG A 345 -20.83 8.70 29.44
C ARG A 345 -21.49 7.72 30.41
N GLU A 346 -20.87 6.56 30.61
CA GLU A 346 -21.24 5.54 31.58
C GLU A 346 -20.07 5.20 32.52
N GLY A 347 -20.37 4.65 33.70
CA GLY A 347 -19.37 4.37 34.72
C GLY A 347 -18.89 5.66 35.39
N VAL A 348 -17.58 5.90 35.40
CA VAL A 348 -17.01 7.16 35.89
C VAL A 348 -17.21 8.24 34.82
N THR A 349 -17.86 9.34 35.18
CA THR A 349 -18.25 10.39 34.22
C THR A 349 -17.39 11.66 34.29
N ASP A 350 -16.46 11.69 35.25
CA ASP A 350 -15.49 12.77 35.43
C ASP A 350 -14.65 12.98 34.17
N ASP A 351 -14.29 14.24 33.91
CA ASP A 351 -13.59 14.64 32.69
C ASP A 351 -12.22 13.94 32.52
N GLU A 352 -11.54 13.65 33.64
CA GLU A 352 -10.24 12.96 33.69
C GLU A 352 -10.35 11.42 33.66
N ALA A 353 -11.56 10.86 33.69
CA ALA A 353 -11.74 9.41 33.68
C ALA A 353 -11.28 8.82 32.35
N LEU A 354 -10.57 7.69 32.39
CA LEU A 354 -10.01 7.04 31.21
C LEU A 354 -11.01 6.08 30.59
N ILE A 355 -11.30 6.29 29.31
CA ILE A 355 -12.22 5.44 28.56
C ILE A 355 -11.58 4.07 28.29
N VAL A 356 -12.30 3.01 28.64
CA VAL A 356 -11.85 1.62 28.48
C VAL A 356 -12.78 0.77 27.61
N GLU A 357 -14.00 1.23 27.38
CA GLU A 357 -14.93 0.64 26.42
C GLU A 357 -15.70 1.74 25.67
N GLN A 358 -16.06 1.45 24.42
CA GLN A 358 -16.92 2.30 23.60
C GLN A 358 -17.94 1.43 22.83
N SER A 359 -19.16 1.94 22.67
CA SER A 359 -20.25 1.28 21.96
C SER A 359 -21.06 2.31 21.14
N PRO A 360 -21.18 2.18 19.81
CA PRO A 360 -20.59 1.14 18.95
C PRO A 360 -19.05 1.10 18.99
N ARG A 361 -18.49 -0.06 18.62
CA ARG A 361 -17.03 -0.28 18.69
C ARG A 361 -16.28 0.32 17.49
N HIS A 362 -16.92 0.37 16.34
CA HIS A 362 -16.25 0.66 15.06
C HIS A 362 -16.61 2.07 14.58
N THR A 363 -15.64 2.73 13.94
CA THR A 363 -15.75 4.11 13.46
C THR A 363 -16.97 4.31 12.56
N ILE A 364 -17.18 3.41 11.59
CA ILE A 364 -18.32 3.46 10.68
C ILE A 364 -19.65 3.36 11.44
N ASP A 365 -19.74 2.45 12.41
CA ASP A 365 -20.97 2.27 13.19
C ASP A 365 -21.27 3.51 14.04
N ILE A 366 -20.24 4.12 14.65
CA ILE A 366 -20.38 5.35 15.45
C ILE A 366 -20.90 6.50 14.59
N ILE A 367 -20.35 6.67 13.38
CA ILE A 367 -20.77 7.74 12.46
C ILE A 367 -22.19 7.50 11.98
N ASN A 368 -22.53 6.26 11.63
CA ASN A 368 -23.85 5.89 11.16
C ASN A 368 -24.93 6.06 12.25
N GLU A 369 -24.61 5.73 13.50
CA GLU A 369 -25.51 5.92 14.64
C GLU A 369 -25.59 7.41 15.05
N GLY A 370 -24.53 8.18 14.79
CA GLY A 370 -24.39 9.57 15.24
C GLY A 370 -24.24 9.69 16.75
N LYS A 371 -23.93 8.58 17.44
CA LYS A 371 -23.85 8.48 18.89
C LYS A 371 -22.84 7.41 19.32
N VAL A 372 -22.18 7.64 20.44
CA VAL A 372 -21.35 6.65 21.11
C VAL A 372 -21.50 6.73 22.63
N VAL A 373 -21.59 5.56 23.25
CA VAL A 373 -21.55 5.36 24.69
C VAL A 373 -20.12 4.97 25.08
N THR A 374 -19.51 5.70 26.00
CA THR A 374 -18.18 5.39 26.55
C THR A 374 -18.31 4.95 28.00
N LYS A 375 -17.55 3.93 28.37
CA LYS A 375 -17.38 3.52 29.77
C LYS A 375 -15.97 3.86 30.20
N ALA A 376 -15.85 4.63 31.27
CA ALA A 376 -14.56 5.02 31.82
C ALA A 376 -14.35 4.53 33.26
N ILE A 377 -13.07 4.43 33.63
CA ILE A 377 -12.58 4.07 34.97
C ILE A 377 -11.67 5.17 35.49
N ASN A 378 -11.38 5.15 36.79
CA ASN A 378 -10.38 6.04 37.35
C ASN A 378 -8.97 5.67 36.84
N PRO A 379 -8.06 6.64 36.60
CA PRO A 379 -6.71 6.34 36.11
C PRO A 379 -5.91 5.37 36.98
N ASN A 380 -6.19 5.30 38.29
CA ASN A 380 -5.56 4.38 39.24
C ASN A 380 -6.10 2.94 39.17
N GLU A 381 -7.10 2.66 38.34
CA GLU A 381 -7.63 1.32 38.10
C GLU A 381 -7.04 0.69 36.81
N LEU A 382 -6.31 1.46 36.00
CA LEU A 382 -5.70 0.99 34.75
C LEU A 382 -4.29 0.45 35.02
N CYS A 383 -4.08 -0.86 34.85
CA CYS A 383 -2.78 -1.48 35.05
C CYS A 383 -1.81 -1.16 33.90
N GLU A 384 -0.55 -0.91 34.22
CA GLU A 384 0.52 -0.73 33.22
C GLU A 384 1.44 -1.94 33.19
N ILE A 385 1.79 -2.39 31.98
CA ILE A 385 2.67 -3.54 31.74
C ILE A 385 3.89 -3.06 30.97
N GLU A 386 5.07 -3.32 31.50
CA GLU A 386 6.34 -3.25 30.78
C GLU A 386 6.62 -4.62 30.16
N PHE A 387 6.63 -4.70 28.83
CA PHE A 387 6.90 -5.96 28.12
C PHE A 387 8.39 -6.17 27.89
N VAL A 388 8.81 -7.44 27.85
CA VAL A 388 10.18 -7.84 27.50
C VAL A 388 10.32 -8.11 25.99
N ASP A 389 11.50 -7.86 25.45
CA ASP A 389 11.79 -8.11 24.02
C ASP A 389 12.12 -9.58 23.71
N ASN A 390 12.59 -10.33 24.71
CA ASN A 390 13.11 -11.70 24.53
C ASN A 390 12.02 -12.81 24.58
N ALA A 391 10.73 -12.43 24.58
CA ALA A 391 9.58 -13.34 24.49
C ALA A 391 8.56 -12.90 23.42
N PRO A 392 8.98 -12.66 22.16
CA PRO A 392 8.16 -11.94 21.18
C PRO A 392 6.86 -12.67 20.80
N ARG A 393 6.82 -14.01 20.81
CA ARG A 393 5.60 -14.76 20.46
C ARG A 393 4.58 -14.71 21.58
N SER A 394 5.05 -14.82 22.81
CA SER A 394 4.25 -14.81 24.03
C SER A 394 3.70 -13.41 24.30
N VAL A 395 4.54 -12.37 24.11
CA VAL A 395 4.09 -10.97 24.14
C VAL A 395 3.04 -10.72 23.05
N LYS A 396 3.28 -11.16 21.81
CA LYS A 396 2.28 -11.01 20.73
C LYS A 396 0.97 -11.73 21.06
N TYR A 397 1.03 -12.94 21.64
CA TYR A 397 -0.16 -13.66 22.10
C TYR A 397 -0.91 -12.88 23.19
N PHE A 398 -0.21 -12.35 24.21
CA PHE A 398 -0.85 -11.53 25.24
C PHE A 398 -1.53 -10.30 24.63
N LYS A 399 -0.81 -9.56 23.77
CA LYS A 399 -1.35 -8.37 23.11
C LYS A 399 -2.54 -8.71 22.21
N LEU A 400 -2.53 -9.87 21.56
CA LEU A 400 -3.65 -10.35 20.75
C LEU A 400 -4.90 -10.56 21.60
N ILE A 401 -4.79 -11.36 22.67
CA ILE A 401 -5.98 -11.73 23.45
C ILE A 401 -6.51 -10.59 24.32
N SER A 402 -5.63 -9.69 24.78
CA SER A 402 -6.02 -8.49 25.50
C SER A 402 -6.60 -7.41 24.58
N GLY A 403 -6.33 -7.49 23.27
CA GLY A 403 -6.73 -6.48 22.28
C GLY A 403 -5.73 -5.33 22.12
N LEU A 404 -4.59 -5.38 22.81
CA LEU A 404 -3.51 -4.38 22.73
C LEU A 404 -2.81 -4.29 21.37
N LEU A 405 -2.99 -5.27 20.47
CA LEU A 405 -2.47 -5.16 19.10
C LEU A 405 -3.19 -4.09 18.27
N GLU A 406 -4.47 -3.84 18.55
CA GLU A 406 -5.31 -2.91 17.77
C GLU A 406 -5.75 -1.69 18.59
N ASN A 407 -5.55 -1.70 19.91
CA ASN A 407 -6.09 -0.72 20.85
C ASN A 407 -5.04 -0.33 21.92
N PRO A 408 -5.03 0.91 22.40
CA PRO A 408 -4.12 1.36 23.46
C PRO A 408 -4.48 0.81 24.85
N VAL A 409 -5.74 0.42 25.04
CA VAL A 409 -6.23 -0.23 26.24
C VAL A 409 -6.76 -1.61 25.89
N GLY A 410 -6.27 -2.61 26.61
CA GLY A 410 -6.71 -3.99 26.52
C GLY A 410 -7.48 -4.42 27.75
N LYS A 411 -8.03 -5.63 27.68
CA LYS A 411 -8.76 -6.25 28.80
C LYS A 411 -8.38 -7.70 28.97
N ILE A 412 -8.15 -8.12 30.20
CA ILE A 412 -7.93 -9.51 30.58
C ILE A 412 -8.93 -9.88 31.68
N LYS A 413 -9.43 -11.11 31.64
CA LYS A 413 -10.46 -11.56 32.56
C LYS A 413 -9.89 -12.56 33.54
N ILE A 414 -10.17 -12.39 34.83
CA ILE A 414 -9.69 -13.29 35.87
C ILE A 414 -10.37 -14.65 35.69
N HIS A 415 -9.56 -15.69 35.58
CA HIS A 415 -10.01 -17.07 35.54
C HIS A 415 -10.15 -17.63 36.96
N PHE A 416 -9.09 -17.53 37.77
CA PHE A 416 -9.15 -17.81 39.21
C PHE A 416 -7.92 -17.22 39.91
N ALA A 417 -8.07 -16.87 41.18
CA ALA A 417 -6.94 -16.64 42.07
C ALA A 417 -6.62 -17.94 42.82
N VAL A 418 -5.36 -18.16 43.18
CA VAL A 418 -4.97 -19.31 44.02
C VAL A 418 -4.74 -18.83 45.45
N PRO A 419 -5.70 -19.03 46.38
CA PRO A 419 -5.60 -18.51 47.73
C PRO A 419 -4.32 -19.00 48.43
N GLY A 420 -3.55 -18.07 48.99
CA GLY A 420 -2.30 -18.36 49.71
C GLY A 420 -1.06 -18.60 48.83
N MET A 421 -1.17 -18.51 47.49
CA MET A 421 -0.01 -18.56 46.58
C MET A 421 0.34 -17.20 45.97
N HIS A 422 -0.41 -16.13 46.31
CA HIS A 422 -0.22 -14.78 45.78
C HIS A 422 -0.13 -14.76 44.24
N ILE A 423 -1.02 -15.49 43.57
CA ILE A 423 -1.10 -15.62 42.11
C ILE A 423 -2.52 -15.38 41.63
N THR A 424 -2.65 -14.54 40.60
CA THR A 424 -3.88 -14.38 39.83
C THR A 424 -3.69 -14.96 38.44
N ILE A 425 -4.57 -15.88 38.04
CA ILE A 425 -4.61 -16.49 36.72
C ILE A 425 -5.72 -15.85 35.90
N PHE A 426 -5.40 -15.50 34.67
CA PHE A 426 -6.31 -14.91 33.70
C PHE A 426 -6.66 -15.90 32.60
N GLU A 427 -7.83 -15.68 31.98
CA GLU A 427 -8.29 -16.45 30.84
C GLU A 427 -7.30 -16.34 29.67
N GLY A 428 -7.02 -17.47 29.03
CA GLY A 428 -6.24 -17.56 27.80
C GLY A 428 -7.06 -18.21 26.67
N ASP A 429 -6.50 -18.23 25.47
CA ASP A 429 -7.07 -18.91 24.32
C ASP A 429 -6.20 -20.10 23.90
N LYS A 430 -6.72 -21.31 24.13
CA LYS A 430 -6.03 -22.56 23.83
C LYS A 430 -5.78 -22.79 22.32
N LYS A 431 -6.59 -22.22 21.44
CA LYS A 431 -6.39 -22.33 19.98
C LYS A 431 -5.24 -21.43 19.54
N LEU A 432 -5.20 -20.20 20.05
CA LEU A 432 -4.16 -19.22 19.76
C LEU A 432 -2.83 -19.53 20.47
N ALA A 433 -2.87 -20.31 21.55
CA ALA A 433 -1.68 -20.76 22.28
C ALA A 433 -0.82 -21.77 21.49
N LYS A 434 -1.31 -22.30 20.36
CA LYS A 434 -0.54 -23.18 19.48
C LYS A 434 0.66 -22.42 18.92
N GLY A 435 1.87 -22.85 19.26
CA GLY A 435 3.12 -22.22 18.81
C GLY A 435 3.84 -21.38 19.87
N LEU A 436 3.30 -21.30 21.09
CA LEU A 436 4.00 -20.77 22.26
C LEU A 436 5.12 -21.71 22.71
N VAL A 437 6.24 -21.68 21.98
CA VAL A 437 7.46 -22.41 22.34
C VAL A 437 8.06 -21.84 23.62
N PRO A 438 8.86 -22.60 24.38
CA PRO A 438 9.64 -22.04 25.48
C PRO A 438 10.52 -20.88 25.01
N GLU A 439 10.31 -19.70 25.58
CA GLU A 439 11.08 -18.47 25.37
C GLU A 439 11.03 -17.61 26.64
N ASN A 440 12.15 -17.00 27.03
CA ASN A 440 12.28 -16.24 28.27
C ASN A 440 11.75 -16.98 29.52
N ASN A 441 12.15 -18.25 29.68
CA ASN A 441 11.81 -19.02 30.87
C ASN A 441 12.51 -18.45 32.11
N PRO A 442 11.85 -18.45 33.29
CA PRO A 442 12.54 -18.16 34.55
C PRO A 442 13.68 -19.15 34.80
N VAL A 443 14.71 -18.71 35.52
CA VAL A 443 15.88 -19.54 35.85
C VAL A 443 15.97 -19.83 37.35
N ASP A 444 16.06 -18.77 38.17
CA ASP A 444 16.30 -18.91 39.61
C ASP A 444 15.15 -18.37 40.47
N VAL A 445 14.57 -17.25 40.05
CA VAL A 445 13.51 -16.57 40.78
C VAL A 445 12.60 -15.85 39.79
N VAL A 446 11.32 -15.87 40.09
CA VAL A 446 10.29 -14.99 39.52
C VAL A 446 10.05 -13.89 40.52
N ASN A 447 10.12 -12.64 40.09
CA ASN A 447 9.91 -11.49 40.97
C ASN A 447 8.43 -11.14 41.11
N GLU A 448 8.13 -10.34 42.13
CA GLU A 448 6.80 -9.76 42.31
C GLU A 448 6.38 -8.92 41.10
N CYS A 449 5.09 -9.02 40.77
CA CYS A 449 4.39 -8.44 39.63
C CYS A 449 4.88 -8.90 38.25
N GLU A 450 5.70 -9.95 38.16
CA GLU A 450 6.02 -10.55 36.87
C GLU A 450 4.80 -11.25 36.28
N ILE A 451 4.60 -11.02 34.98
CA ILE A 451 3.54 -11.64 34.20
C ILE A 451 4.16 -12.72 33.30
N GLY A 452 3.51 -13.89 33.29
CA GLY A 452 3.95 -15.05 32.52
C GLY A 452 2.83 -15.72 31.76
N ILE A 453 3.20 -16.46 30.72
CA ILE A 453 2.31 -17.30 29.94
C ILE A 453 2.79 -18.75 29.98
N THR A 454 1.85 -19.69 30.13
CA THR A 454 2.15 -21.11 30.04
C THR A 454 2.46 -21.48 28.59
N ASN A 455 3.64 -22.05 28.36
CA ASN A 455 4.11 -22.46 27.05
C ASN A 455 3.76 -23.94 26.75
N MET A 456 4.13 -24.41 25.56
CA MET A 456 3.79 -25.76 25.08
C MET A 456 4.48 -26.92 25.83
N ALA A 457 5.37 -26.66 26.78
CA ALA A 457 5.90 -27.72 27.66
C ALA A 457 4.84 -28.22 28.67
N SER A 458 3.71 -27.52 28.83
CA SER A 458 2.55 -27.97 29.62
C SER A 458 1.28 -28.14 28.76
N LYS A 459 0.34 -28.95 29.26
CA LYS A 459 -0.96 -29.21 28.61
C LYS A 459 -1.94 -28.02 28.72
N THR A 460 -1.64 -27.09 29.61
CA THR A 460 -2.40 -25.88 29.94
C THR A 460 -1.84 -24.64 29.21
N ALA A 461 -1.11 -24.85 28.11
CA ALA A 461 -0.56 -23.77 27.28
C ALA A 461 -1.60 -22.68 26.97
N GLY A 462 -1.18 -21.43 27.15
CA GLY A 462 -2.00 -20.24 26.92
C GLY A 462 -2.53 -19.55 28.17
N LEU A 463 -2.47 -20.16 29.36
CA LEU A 463 -2.82 -19.48 30.60
C LEU A 463 -1.90 -18.29 30.83
N ILE A 464 -2.46 -17.19 31.32
CA ILE A 464 -1.71 -16.01 31.77
C ILE A 464 -1.75 -15.99 33.28
N GLY A 465 -0.63 -15.67 33.90
CA GLY A 465 -0.56 -15.54 35.34
C GLY A 465 0.28 -14.34 35.74
N VAL A 466 -0.10 -13.72 36.85
CA VAL A 466 0.67 -12.68 37.53
C VAL A 466 0.92 -13.15 38.95
N ARG A 467 2.16 -12.98 39.41
CA ARG A 467 2.56 -13.34 40.76
C ARG A 467 2.87 -12.09 41.57
N PHE A 468 2.40 -12.02 42.81
CA PHE A 468 2.54 -10.86 43.70
C PHE A 468 3.58 -11.08 44.81
N GLU A 469 4.33 -12.18 44.77
CA GLU A 469 5.47 -12.43 45.67
C GLU A 469 6.62 -13.13 44.93
N PRO A 470 7.88 -12.98 45.36
CA PRO A 470 8.98 -13.72 44.75
C PRO A 470 8.86 -15.24 44.94
N ASN A 471 9.16 -16.04 43.91
CA ASN A 471 9.13 -17.50 44.01
C ASN A 471 10.27 -18.18 43.23
N ARG A 472 10.82 -19.26 43.79
CA ARG A 472 11.98 -19.98 43.25
C ARG A 472 11.64 -21.35 42.63
N GLU A 473 10.39 -21.78 42.69
CA GLU A 473 9.95 -23.11 42.28
C GLU A 473 8.98 -23.08 41.09
N PHE A 474 8.07 -22.10 41.06
CA PHE A 474 6.98 -22.02 40.07
C PHE A 474 6.86 -20.64 39.44
N GLY A 475 6.49 -20.62 38.16
CA GLY A 475 6.23 -19.43 37.36
C GLY A 475 5.01 -18.62 37.82
N PRO A 476 4.71 -17.48 37.17
CA PRO A 476 3.49 -16.72 37.40
C PRO A 476 2.20 -17.48 37.08
N THR A 477 2.26 -18.52 36.25
CA THR A 477 1.11 -19.35 35.87
C THR A 477 0.90 -20.57 36.78
N ALA A 478 1.61 -20.64 37.91
CA ALA A 478 1.71 -21.81 38.79
C ALA A 478 2.29 -23.09 38.14
N GLU A 479 2.77 -23.00 36.90
CA GLU A 479 3.51 -24.07 36.23
C GLU A 479 5.00 -23.99 36.57
N SER A 480 5.77 -25.04 36.26
CA SER A 480 7.23 -25.02 36.44
C SER A 480 7.90 -23.98 35.53
N PHE A 481 9.13 -23.59 35.87
CA PHE A 481 9.90 -22.59 35.11
C PHE A 481 10.06 -22.94 33.63
N ASN A 482 10.32 -24.21 33.30
CA ASN A 482 10.43 -24.67 31.91
C ASN A 482 9.10 -24.57 31.11
N ALA A 483 7.96 -24.50 31.81
CA ALA A 483 6.63 -24.41 31.22
C ALA A 483 6.07 -22.98 31.22
N THR A 484 6.86 -22.00 31.66
CA THR A 484 6.44 -20.60 31.80
C THR A 484 7.33 -19.70 30.97
N ASN A 485 6.75 -18.84 30.13
CA ASN A 485 7.45 -17.76 29.46
C ASN A 485 7.14 -16.45 30.18
N ILE A 486 8.15 -15.73 30.67
CA ILE A 486 7.94 -14.39 31.23
C ILE A 486 7.77 -13.40 30.08
N ILE A 487 6.74 -12.56 30.15
CA ILE A 487 6.44 -11.59 29.09
C ILE A 487 6.63 -10.14 29.52
N GLY A 488 6.81 -9.89 30.81
CA GLY A 488 6.85 -8.53 31.32
C GLY A 488 6.63 -8.44 32.82
N LYS A 489 6.39 -7.21 33.27
CA LYS A 489 6.06 -6.87 34.64
C LYS A 489 4.93 -5.86 34.70
N MET A 490 4.00 -6.03 35.63
CA MET A 490 3.05 -4.97 35.96
C MET A 490 3.73 -3.92 36.84
N VAL A 491 3.71 -2.66 36.41
CA VAL A 491 4.51 -1.58 37.01
C VAL A 491 3.67 -0.49 37.69
N LYS A 492 2.36 -0.44 37.44
CA LYS A 492 1.43 0.48 38.12
C LYS A 492 0.08 -0.17 38.38
N ASN A 493 -0.59 0.32 39.43
CA ASN A 493 -1.97 0.02 39.78
C ASN A 493 -2.25 -1.47 39.99
N THR A 494 -1.32 -2.17 40.65
CA THR A 494 -1.40 -3.61 40.94
C THR A 494 -2.06 -3.93 42.28
N ASP A 495 -2.27 -2.92 43.12
CA ASP A 495 -2.81 -3.08 44.47
C ASP A 495 -4.23 -3.67 44.41
N GLY A 496 -4.47 -4.73 45.19
CA GLY A 496 -5.77 -5.39 45.29
C GLY A 496 -6.13 -6.31 44.11
N LEU A 497 -5.25 -6.49 43.12
CA LEU A 497 -5.48 -7.44 42.02
C LEU A 497 -5.58 -8.89 42.49
N GLU A 498 -4.91 -9.25 43.60
CA GLU A 498 -4.99 -10.58 44.21
C GLU A 498 -6.33 -10.85 44.91
N ASP A 499 -7.07 -9.79 45.28
CA ASP A 499 -8.35 -9.87 45.98
C ASP A 499 -9.55 -9.90 45.02
N LEU A 500 -9.31 -9.70 43.72
CA LEU A 500 -10.36 -9.66 42.72
C LEU A 500 -10.95 -11.06 42.49
N LYS A 501 -12.28 -11.09 42.32
CA LYS A 501 -13.04 -12.33 42.13
C LYS A 501 -12.88 -12.86 40.70
N GLU A 502 -13.11 -14.16 40.55
CA GLU A 502 -13.27 -14.80 39.25
C GLU A 502 -14.31 -14.04 38.40
N GLY A 503 -13.98 -13.86 37.12
CA GLY A 503 -14.84 -13.19 36.15
C GLY A 503 -14.66 -11.68 36.05
N VAL A 504 -13.93 -11.05 36.98
CA VAL A 504 -13.65 -9.60 36.91
C VAL A 504 -12.73 -9.29 35.72
N VAL A 505 -13.04 -8.19 35.03
CA VAL A 505 -12.21 -7.66 33.94
C VAL A 505 -11.19 -6.69 34.53
N VAL A 506 -9.92 -6.91 34.20
CA VAL A 506 -8.82 -6.00 34.49
C VAL A 506 -8.42 -5.32 33.19
N TYR A 507 -8.37 -3.99 33.22
CA TYR A 507 -7.94 -3.18 32.09
C TYR A 507 -6.43 -2.96 32.17
N VAL A 508 -5.76 -3.13 31.03
CA VAL A 508 -4.30 -3.07 30.92
C VAL A 508 -3.88 -2.15 29.79
N ARG A 509 -2.72 -1.51 29.94
CA ARG A 509 -2.02 -0.80 28.87
C ARG A 509 -0.53 -1.10 28.90
N GLU A 510 0.13 -0.89 27.76
CA GLU A 510 1.59 -0.90 27.69
C GLU A 510 2.15 0.36 28.39
N SER A 511 3.17 0.19 29.22
CA SER A 511 3.89 1.31 29.83
C SER A 511 4.63 2.08 28.74
N MET A 512 4.45 3.40 28.69
CA MET A 512 5.26 4.24 27.80
C MET A 512 6.63 4.44 28.44
N SER A 513 7.69 4.09 27.71
CA SER A 513 9.09 4.27 28.10
C SER A 513 9.51 5.73 28.16
#